data_AF-A0A958WZY4-F1
#
_entry.id   AF-A0A958WZY4-F1
#
_cell.length_a   1.000
_cell.length_b   1.000
_cell.length_c   1.000
_cell.angle_alpha   90.00
_cell.angle_beta   90.00
_cell.angle_gamma   90.00
#
_symmetry.space_group_name_H-M   'P 1'
#
loop_
_entity.id
_entity.type
_entity.pdbx_description
1 polymer ?
#
loop_
_entity_poly.entity_id
_entity_poly.type
_entity_poly.pdbx_seq_one_letter_code
_entity_poly.pdbx_strand_id
1 'polypeptide(L)' 'MIPKNKIQPIVRIYKKGEEPDDIFYWRSRPPEERMTALWEIRKQYNDWKYGTGLEFQRVYRIVKRKRG' A
#
# COMPACT_ATOMS: atom_id res chain seq x y z
N MET A 1 9.59 43.59 2.12
CA MET A 1 8.94 42.48 1.40
C MET A 1 8.89 41.27 2.34
N ILE A 2 7.70 40.83 2.75
CA ILE A 2 7.52 39.64 3.61
C ILE A 2 7.28 38.45 2.67
N PRO A 3 8.02 37.34 2.78
CA PRO A 3 7.80 36.18 1.92
C PRO A 3 6.43 35.58 2.23
N LYS A 4 5.56 35.54 1.22
CA LYS A 4 4.29 34.81 1.31
C LYS A 4 4.61 33.32 1.37
N ASN A 5 4.47 32.71 2.55
CA ASN A 5 4.48 31.25 2.65
C ASN A 5 3.31 30.69 1.84
N LYS A 6 3.62 29.97 0.74
CA LYS A 6 2.63 29.25 -0.05
C LYS A 6 2.18 28.02 0.71
N ILE A 7 1.00 28.08 1.31
CA ILE A 7 0.31 26.91 1.86
C ILE A 7 -0.19 26.10 0.65
N GLN A 8 0.33 24.89 0.47
CA GLN A 8 -0.17 23.98 -0.57
C GLN A 8 -1.42 23.25 -0.05
N PRO A 9 -2.44 23.04 -0.89
CA PRO A 9 -3.63 22.28 -0.49
C PRO A 9 -3.24 20.84 -0.16
N ILE A 10 -3.89 20.29 0.87
CA ILE A 10 -3.67 18.91 1.35
C ILE A 10 -4.10 17.85 0.32
N VAL A 11 -5.04 18.21 -0.58
CA VAL A 11 -5.49 17.37 -1.68
C VAL A 11 -5.16 18.05 -3.01
N ARG A 12 -4.62 17.27 -3.95
CA ARG A 12 -4.43 17.69 -5.33
C ARG A 12 -5.46 16.98 -6.20
N ILE A 13 -6.23 17.75 -6.96
CA ILE A 13 -7.27 17.24 -7.86
C ILE A 13 -6.71 17.35 -9.28
N TYR A 14 -6.78 16.25 -10.01
CA TYR A 14 -6.30 16.14 -11.39
C TYR A 14 -7.45 15.69 -12.28
N LYS A 15 -7.37 15.97 -13.58
CA LYS A 15 -8.23 15.33 -14.56
C LYS A 15 -7.72 13.92 -14.84
N LYS A 16 -8.64 13.01 -15.16
CA LYS A 16 -8.30 11.63 -15.52
C LYS A 16 -7.34 11.60 -16.72
N GLY A 17 -6.17 11.01 -16.53
CA GLY A 17 -5.08 10.95 -17.51
C GLY A 17 -4.04 12.07 -17.40
N GLU A 18 -4.28 13.08 -16.55
CA GLU A 18 -3.33 14.16 -16.23
C GLU A 18 -2.72 13.97 -14.82
N GLU A 19 -3.08 12.89 -14.11
CA GLU A 19 -2.46 12.56 -12.83
C GLU A 19 -0.96 12.29 -13.00
N PRO A 20 -0.12 12.75 -12.06
CA PRO A 20 1.28 12.32 -12.00
C PRO A 20 1.35 10.82 -11.70
N ASP A 21 2.40 10.18 -12.18
CA ASP A 21 2.64 8.77 -11.86
C ASP A 21 2.98 8.60 -10.36
N ASP A 22 2.11 7.90 -9.64
CA ASP A 22 2.24 7.58 -8.22
C ASP A 22 3.55 6.85 -7.91
N ILE A 23 4.19 6.18 -8.89
CA ILE A 23 5.47 5.49 -8.71
C ILE A 23 6.55 6.45 -8.20
N PHE A 24 6.62 7.68 -8.72
CA PHE A 24 7.64 8.64 -8.27
C PHE A 24 7.43 9.06 -6.83
N TYR A 25 6.16 9.27 -6.44
CA TYR A 25 5.79 9.56 -5.06
C TYR A 25 6.26 8.43 -4.15
N TRP A 26 5.87 7.17 -4.42
CA TRP A 26 6.20 6.05 -3.55
C TRP A 26 7.70 5.79 -3.49
N ARG A 27 8.43 5.92 -4.61
CA ARG A 27 9.90 5.78 -4.62
C ARG A 27 10.62 6.81 -3.76
N SER A 28 10.06 8.01 -3.58
CA SER A 28 10.63 9.03 -2.71
C SER A 28 10.46 8.75 -1.21
N ARG A 29 9.59 7.81 -0.83
CA ARG A 29 9.29 7.51 0.58
C ARG A 29 10.26 6.48 1.17
N PRO A 30 10.55 6.57 2.48
CA PRO A 30 11.32 5.55 3.18
C PRO A 30 10.73 4.15 2.99
N PRO A 31 11.56 3.09 2.95
CA PRO A 31 11.08 1.71 2.83
C PRO A 31 10.03 1.33 3.88
N GLU A 32 10.19 1.79 5.11
CA GLU A 32 9.26 1.52 6.22
C GLU A 32 7.88 2.13 5.97
N GLU A 33 7.82 3.40 5.56
CA GLU A 33 6.56 4.09 5.24
C GLU A 33 5.81 3.39 4.10
N ARG A 34 6.54 2.97 3.05
CA ARG A 34 5.96 2.19 1.96
C ARG A 34 5.38 0.86 2.45
N MET A 35 6.10 0.16 3.34
CA MET A 35 5.66 -1.13 3.85
C MET A 35 4.42 -0.99 4.73
N THR A 36 4.38 0.01 5.60
CA THR A 36 3.23 0.32 6.44
C THR A 36 1.99 0.61 5.60
N ALA A 37 2.11 1.50 4.60
CA ALA A 37 1.01 1.82 3.69
C ALA A 37 0.49 0.57 2.95
N LEU A 38 1.40 -0.28 2.46
CA LEU A 38 1.04 -1.52 1.80
C LEU A 38 0.31 -2.49 2.74
N TRP A 39 0.73 -2.58 4.00
CA TRP A 39 0.10 -3.42 5.01
C TRP A 39 -1.33 -2.94 5.34
N GLU A 40 -1.52 -1.63 5.48
CA GLU A 40 -2.84 -1.04 5.70
C GLU A 40 -3.79 -1.31 4.54
N ILE A 41 -3.34 -1.10 3.29
CA ILE A 41 -4.13 -1.40 2.09
C ILE A 41 -4.49 -2.88 2.03
N ARG A 42 -3.51 -3.76 2.30
CA ARG A 42 -3.73 -5.22 2.35
C ARG A 42 -4.79 -5.58 3.38
N LYS A 43 -4.71 -5.01 4.59
CA LYS A 43 -5.68 -5.25 5.65
C LYS A 43 -7.08 -4.80 5.23
N GLN A 44 -7.21 -3.56 4.75
CA GLN A 44 -8.49 -3.01 4.28
C GLN A 44 -9.12 -3.85 3.16
N TYR A 45 -8.30 -4.25 2.17
CA TYR A 45 -8.77 -5.10 1.08
C TYR A 45 -9.23 -6.46 1.61
N ASN A 46 -8.47 -7.08 2.51
CA ASN A 46 -8.83 -8.37 3.07
C ASN A 46 -10.11 -8.29 3.91
N ASP A 47 -10.24 -7.26 4.74
CA ASP A 47 -11.44 -7.01 5.54
C ASP A 47 -12.68 -6.83 4.64
N TRP A 48 -12.55 -6.07 3.55
CA TRP A 48 -13.63 -5.87 2.59
C TRP A 48 -13.96 -7.14 1.79
N LYS A 49 -12.94 -7.85 1.29
CA LYS A 49 -13.12 -8.94 0.31
C LYS A 49 -13.43 -10.27 0.98
N TYR A 50 -12.83 -10.52 2.13
CA TYR A 50 -12.85 -11.81 2.83
C TYR A 50 -13.43 -11.73 4.25
N GLY A 51 -13.74 -10.53 4.76
CA GLY A 51 -14.17 -10.31 6.14
C GLY A 51 -12.99 -10.31 7.13
N THR A 52 -13.30 -10.22 8.41
CA THR A 52 -12.33 -10.06 9.52
C THR A 52 -11.51 -11.33 9.87
N GLY A 53 -11.44 -12.32 8.98
CA GLY A 53 -11.10 -13.70 9.35
C GLY A 53 -10.11 -14.40 8.44
N LEU A 54 -8.99 -13.78 8.06
CA LEU A 54 -7.87 -14.49 7.42
C LEU A 54 -6.51 -13.96 7.88
N GLU A 55 -6.22 -14.08 9.17
CA GLU A 55 -4.82 -14.19 9.59
C GLU A 55 -4.23 -15.51 9.07
N PHE A 56 -2.98 -15.45 8.61
CA PHE A 56 -2.16 -16.54 8.05
C PHE A 56 -2.94 -17.73 7.47
N GLN A 57 -3.34 -17.62 6.20
CA GLN A 57 -4.09 -18.63 5.45
C GLN A 57 -3.31 -19.93 5.11
N ARG A 58 -2.34 -20.31 5.98
CA ARG A 58 -1.55 -21.56 6.07
C ARG A 58 -0.10 -21.42 5.56
N VAL A 59 0.83 -21.66 6.49
CA VAL A 59 2.21 -22.05 6.16
C VAL A 59 2.18 -23.55 5.86
N TYR A 60 2.30 -23.92 4.59
CA TYR A 60 2.38 -25.33 4.21
C TYR A 60 3.84 -25.79 4.19
N ARG A 61 4.13 -26.88 4.90
CA ARG A 61 5.38 -27.60 4.76
C ARG A 61 5.17 -28.76 3.77
N ILE A 62 5.76 -28.66 2.60
CA ILE A 62 5.75 -29.74 1.60
C ILE A 62 6.74 -30.83 2.07
N VAL A 63 6.26 -32.06 2.24
CA VAL A 63 7.11 -33.23 2.57
C VAL A 63 7.04 -34.27 1.45
N LYS A 64 8.19 -34.83 1.08
CA LYS A 64 8.28 -35.89 0.07
C LYS A 64 7.82 -37.23 0.68
N ARG A 65 6.69 -37.77 0.23
CA ARG A 65 6.24 -39.12 0.59
C ARG A 65 7.13 -40.17 -0.11
N LYS A 66 7.68 -41.13 0.63
CA LYS A 66 8.29 -42.34 0.04
C LYS A 66 7.15 -43.24 -0.46
N ARG A 67 7.23 -43.69 -1.70
CA ARG A 67 6.34 -44.72 -2.27
C ARG A 67 6.68 -46.04 -1.58
N GLY A 68 5.67 -46.71 -1.03
CA GLY A 68 5.74 -48.12 -0.65
C GLY A 68 5.56 -49.02 -1.85
#